data_AF-A0A7K3PJP9-F1
#
_entry.id   AF-A0A7K3PJP9-F1
#
_cell.length_a   1.000
_cell.length_b   1.000
_cell.length_c   1.000
_cell.angle_alpha   90.00
_cell.angle_beta   90.00
_cell.angle_gamma   90.00
#
_symmetry.space_group_name_H-M   'P 1'
#
loop_
_entity.id
_entity.type
_entity.pdbx_description
1 polymer ?
#
loop_
_entity_poly.entity_id
_entity_poly.type
_entity_poly.pdbx_seq_one_letter_code
_entity_poly.pdbx_strand_id
1 'polypeptide(L)'
;DTTTLCHGDLHLGQLIRHPAPDGPWLLIDVDDLGTGVPAWDLARPAAWYACGLLPPEEWHRFLTAYRASGGPAVPADGDPWPVLDVPARALTAQTAARAVTKAVLADRPLDEVEGCLVDACARMASVRPGAPRG
;
A
#
# COMPACT_ATOMS: atom_id res chain seq x y z
N ASP A 1 -9.54 11.53 10.06
CA ASP A 1 -9.01 12.88 9.77
C ASP A 1 -8.77 12.98 8.26
N THR A 2 -9.19 14.08 7.64
CA THR A 2 -8.99 14.38 6.20
C THR A 2 -8.15 15.63 5.99
N THR A 3 -7.57 16.19 7.07
CA THR A 3 -6.78 17.43 7.04
C THR A 3 -5.27 17.17 7.00
N THR A 4 -4.85 15.91 7.15
CA THR A 4 -3.44 15.51 7.06
C THR A 4 -2.96 15.61 5.61
N LEU A 5 -1.76 16.14 5.43
CA LEU A 5 -1.07 16.16 4.14
C LEU A 5 -0.63 14.73 3.76
N CYS A 6 -1.07 14.26 2.61
CA CYS A 6 -0.77 12.95 2.05
C CYS A 6 -0.04 13.12 0.72
N HIS A 7 0.89 12.21 0.43
CA HIS A 7 1.65 12.20 -0.83
C HIS A 7 0.75 11.93 -2.04
N GLY A 8 -0.26 11.06 -1.89
CA GLY A 8 -1.22 10.73 -2.94
C GLY A 8 -0.82 9.51 -3.77
N ASP A 9 0.48 9.32 -4.05
CA ASP A 9 1.00 8.11 -4.70
C ASP A 9 2.28 7.54 -4.04
N LEU A 10 2.33 7.47 -2.71
CA LEU A 10 3.55 7.04 -2.01
C LEU A 10 4.02 5.62 -2.44
N HIS A 11 5.26 5.54 -2.94
CA HIS A 11 5.96 4.29 -3.15
C HIS A 11 7.49 4.43 -3.05
N LEU A 12 8.21 3.33 -2.74
CA LEU A 12 9.66 3.38 -2.48
C LEU A 12 10.51 3.90 -3.64
N GLY A 13 10.01 3.82 -4.88
CA GLY A 13 10.67 4.42 -6.05
C GLY A 13 10.75 5.96 -6.04
N GLN A 14 10.05 6.63 -5.12
CA GLN A 14 10.05 8.09 -4.95
C GLN A 14 10.98 8.57 -3.84
N LEU A 15 11.73 7.65 -3.21
CA LEU A 15 12.74 8.01 -2.21
C LEU A 15 14.12 8.10 -2.89
N ILE A 16 14.73 9.28 -2.82
CA ILE A 16 16.08 9.53 -3.34
C ILE A 16 16.98 10.09 -2.25
N ARG A 17 18.30 9.94 -2.39
CA ARG A 17 19.28 10.63 -1.54
C ARG A 17 19.91 11.79 -2.29
N HIS A 18 19.99 12.97 -1.67
CA HIS A 18 20.62 14.13 -2.28
C HIS A 18 21.44 14.98 -1.28
N PRO A 19 22.72 15.28 -1.56
CA PRO A 19 23.50 14.76 -2.70
C PRO A 19 23.75 13.25 -2.57
N ALA A 20 23.80 12.52 -3.68
CA ALA A 20 24.11 11.09 -3.65
C ALA A 20 25.60 10.84 -3.28
N PRO A 21 25.94 9.72 -2.62
CA PRO A 21 25.05 8.69 -2.07
C PRO A 21 24.66 8.94 -0.60
N ASP A 22 25.24 9.93 0.07
CA ASP A 22 25.20 10.05 1.54
C ASP A 22 24.26 11.14 2.07
N GLY A 23 23.60 11.89 1.18
CA GLY A 23 22.64 12.92 1.55
C GLY A 23 21.37 12.37 2.21
N PRO A 24 20.56 13.26 2.81
CA PRO A 24 19.28 12.89 3.38
C PRO A 24 18.35 12.26 2.34
N TRP A 25 17.43 11.42 2.82
CA TRP A 25 16.31 10.94 2.03
C TRP A 25 15.35 12.09 1.75
N LEU A 26 14.98 12.23 0.48
CA LEU A 26 13.96 13.15 0.00
C LEU A 26 12.86 12.34 -0.68
N LEU A 27 11.62 12.75 -0.44
CA LEU A 27 10.45 12.25 -1.15
C LEU A 27 10.18 13.19 -2.33
N ILE A 28 10.12 12.62 -3.53
CA ILE A 28 9.88 13.33 -4.80
C ILE A 28 8.54 12.90 -5.40
N ASP A 29 8.18 13.46 -6.55
CA ASP A 29 6.94 13.11 -7.28
C ASP A 29 5.67 13.55 -6.55
N VAL A 30 5.68 14.81 -6.08
CA VAL A 30 4.64 15.42 -5.23
C VAL A 30 3.46 16.00 -6.02
N ASP A 31 3.25 15.56 -7.26
CA ASP A 31 2.19 16.10 -8.13
C ASP A 31 0.78 15.76 -7.61
N ASP A 32 0.65 14.67 -6.85
CA ASP A 32 -0.60 14.23 -6.20
C ASP A 32 -0.72 14.69 -4.73
N LEU A 33 0.19 15.54 -4.26
CA LEU A 33 0.23 16.00 -2.87
C LEU A 33 -1.04 16.79 -2.51
N GLY A 34 -1.72 16.37 -1.44
CA GLY A 34 -2.97 16.99 -1.03
C GLY A 34 -3.39 16.62 0.38
N THR A 35 -4.44 17.27 0.88
CA THR A 35 -5.04 16.86 2.16
C THR A 35 -5.92 15.63 1.96
N GLY A 36 -5.85 14.69 2.91
CA GLY A 36 -6.56 13.42 2.77
C GLY A 36 -6.52 12.55 4.03
N VAL A 37 -6.97 11.30 3.87
CA VAL A 37 -6.87 10.29 4.93
C VAL A 37 -5.49 9.62 4.83
N PRO A 38 -4.61 9.74 5.83
CA PRO A 38 -3.20 9.34 5.72
C PRO A 38 -2.99 7.84 5.52
N ALA A 39 -3.97 7.00 5.86
CA ALA A 39 -3.92 5.57 5.60
C ALA A 39 -3.76 5.21 4.11
N TRP A 40 -4.18 6.10 3.19
CA TRP A 40 -4.02 5.87 1.75
C TRP A 40 -2.57 5.90 1.27
N ASP A 41 -1.69 6.69 1.90
CA ASP A 41 -0.26 6.65 1.58
C ASP A 41 0.36 5.30 1.95
N LEU A 42 -0.21 4.58 2.92
CA LEU A 42 0.26 3.24 3.30
C LEU A 42 -0.44 2.11 2.53
N ALA A 43 -1.37 2.42 1.61
CA ALA A 43 -2.14 1.42 0.89
C ALA A 43 -1.24 0.44 0.12
N ARG A 44 -0.19 0.95 -0.54
CA ARG A 44 0.73 0.14 -1.36
C ARG A 44 1.57 -0.85 -0.57
N PRO A 45 2.36 -0.43 0.44
CA PRO A 45 3.11 -1.38 1.25
C PRO A 45 2.18 -2.35 2.01
N ALA A 46 1.00 -1.89 2.47
CA ALA A 46 0.02 -2.76 3.12
C ALA A 46 -0.57 -3.82 2.17
N ALA A 47 -0.93 -3.42 0.94
CA ALA A 47 -1.41 -4.33 -0.10
C ALA A 47 -0.36 -5.39 -0.45
N TRP A 48 0.90 -4.99 -0.61
CA TRP A 48 1.98 -5.93 -0.91
C TRP A 48 2.20 -6.93 0.22
N TYR A 49 2.18 -6.46 1.47
CA TYR A 49 2.27 -7.36 2.62
C TYR A 49 1.08 -8.34 2.67
N ALA A 50 -0.15 -7.84 2.50
CA ALA A 50 -1.36 -8.68 2.49
C ALA A 50 -1.37 -9.72 1.34
N CYS A 51 -0.75 -9.39 0.21
CA CYS A 51 -0.63 -10.27 -0.95
C CYS A 51 0.54 -11.26 -0.84
N GLY A 52 1.40 -11.14 0.18
CA GLY A 52 2.62 -11.95 0.33
C GLY A 52 3.78 -11.49 -0.56
N LEU A 53 3.69 -10.30 -1.14
CA LEU A 53 4.71 -9.70 -2.02
C LEU A 53 5.78 -8.90 -1.25
N LEU A 54 5.48 -8.51 -0.01
CA LEU A 54 6.41 -7.87 0.91
C LEU A 54 6.69 -8.81 2.08
N PRO A 55 7.95 -9.18 2.34
CA PRO A 55 8.28 -10.03 3.48
C PRO A 55 7.82 -9.42 4.81
N PRO A 56 7.36 -10.24 5.77
CA PRO A 56 6.90 -9.74 7.06
C PRO A 56 7.93 -8.87 7.78
N GLU A 57 9.20 -9.26 7.81
CA GLU A 57 10.25 -8.50 8.48
C GLU A 57 10.43 -7.08 7.90
N GLU A 58 10.26 -6.93 6.59
CA GLU A 58 10.34 -5.64 5.91
C GLU A 58 9.15 -4.75 6.24
N TRP A 59 7.94 -5.33 6.23
CA TRP A 59 6.72 -4.65 6.65
C TRP A 59 6.82 -4.17 8.11
N HIS A 60 7.24 -5.03 9.02
CA HIS A 60 7.37 -4.67 10.43
C HIS A 60 8.43 -3.59 10.64
N ARG A 61 9.59 -3.70 9.97
CA ARG A 61 10.65 -2.69 10.04
C ARG A 61 10.15 -1.33 9.58
N PHE A 62 9.45 -1.27 8.45
CA PHE A 62 8.83 -0.05 7.93
C PHE A 62 7.82 0.54 8.93
N LEU A 63 6.87 -0.27 9.39
CA LEU A 63 5.78 0.17 10.28
C LEU A 63 6.32 0.66 11.63
N THR A 64 7.33 -0.01 12.18
CA THR A 64 8.01 0.43 13.41
C THR A 64 8.69 1.79 13.22
N ALA A 65 9.43 1.98 12.13
CA ALA A 65 10.09 3.26 11.84
C ALA A 65 9.08 4.40 11.59
N TYR A 66 7.99 4.09 10.88
CA TYR A 66 6.90 5.03 10.63
C TYR A 66 6.25 5.50 11.93
N ARG A 67 5.91 4.57 12.83
CA ARG A 67 5.35 4.87 14.16
C ARG A 67 6.32 5.65 15.04
N ALA A 68 7.59 5.24 15.08
CA ALA A 68 8.64 5.93 15.85
C ALA A 68 8.85 7.39 15.38
N SER A 69 8.56 7.67 14.11
CA SER A 69 8.62 9.02 13.53
C SER A 69 7.33 9.83 13.72
N GLY A 70 6.34 9.31 14.47
CA GLY A 70 5.05 9.97 14.70
C GLY A 70 4.08 9.91 13.51
N GLY A 71 4.24 8.92 12.63
CA GLY A 71 3.42 8.78 11.42
C GLY A 71 1.91 8.66 11.72
N PRO A 72 1.05 9.51 11.11
CA PRO A 72 -0.36 9.64 11.49
C PRO A 72 -1.30 8.60 10.86
N ALA A 73 -0.84 7.79 9.90
CA ALA A 73 -1.68 6.87 9.13
C ALA A 73 -2.23 5.69 9.92
N VAL A 74 -1.62 5.36 11.07
CA VAL A 74 -1.94 4.19 11.88
C VAL A 74 -1.87 4.52 13.37
N PRO A 75 -2.53 3.74 14.25
CA PRO A 75 -2.33 3.88 15.68
C PRO A 75 -0.86 3.70 16.07
N ALA A 76 -0.41 4.42 17.11
CA ALA A 76 0.97 4.40 17.58
C ALA A 76 1.44 3.00 18.03
N ASP A 77 0.51 2.16 18.48
CA ASP A 77 0.72 0.77 18.85
C ASP A 77 -0.45 -0.12 18.36
N GLY A 78 -0.37 -1.43 18.63
CA GLY A 78 -1.46 -2.36 18.30
C GLY A 78 -1.61 -2.66 16.81
N ASP A 79 -2.81 -3.18 16.47
CA ASP A 79 -3.15 -3.65 15.14
C ASP A 79 -3.39 -2.49 14.16
N PRO A 80 -2.63 -2.38 13.05
CA PRO A 80 -2.86 -1.34 12.04
C PRO A 80 -4.01 -1.70 11.07
N TRP A 81 -4.45 -2.95 11.00
CA TRP A 81 -5.40 -3.41 9.99
C TRP A 81 -6.78 -2.76 10.04
N PRO A 82 -7.35 -2.37 11.20
CA PRO A 82 -8.62 -1.64 11.22
C PRO A 82 -8.64 -0.38 10.36
N VAL A 83 -7.47 0.28 10.14
CA VAL A 83 -7.36 1.45 9.25
C VAL A 83 -6.77 1.12 7.88
N LEU A 84 -5.99 0.05 7.76
CA LEU A 84 -5.30 -0.32 6.51
C LEU A 84 -6.08 -1.30 5.62
N ASP A 85 -7.05 -2.05 6.15
CA ASP A 85 -7.77 -3.09 5.39
C ASP A 85 -8.41 -2.51 4.12
N VAL A 86 -9.22 -1.46 4.25
CA VAL A 86 -9.91 -0.86 3.10
C VAL A 86 -8.93 -0.31 2.05
N PRO A 87 -7.94 0.54 2.40
CA PRO A 87 -6.95 1.01 1.42
C PRO A 87 -6.15 -0.12 0.75
N ALA A 88 -5.70 -1.11 1.52
CA ALA A 88 -4.91 -2.23 1.00
C ALA A 88 -5.73 -3.06 0.00
N ARG A 89 -6.98 -3.38 0.33
CA ARG A 89 -7.88 -4.14 -0.55
C ARG A 89 -8.24 -3.37 -1.81
N ALA A 90 -8.54 -2.07 -1.68
CA ALA A 90 -8.84 -1.21 -2.82
C ALA A 90 -7.67 -1.14 -3.81
N LEU A 91 -6.45 -0.91 -3.31
CA LEU A 91 -5.27 -0.84 -4.15
C LEU A 91 -4.90 -2.21 -4.75
N THR A 92 -5.12 -3.30 -4.01
CA THR A 92 -4.94 -4.67 -4.53
C THR A 92 -5.84 -4.89 -5.75
N ALA A 93 -7.13 -4.57 -5.63
CA ALA A 93 -8.09 -4.70 -6.72
C ALA A 93 -7.73 -3.80 -7.92
N GLN A 94 -7.38 -2.54 -7.67
CA GLN A 94 -6.95 -1.62 -8.71
C GLN A 94 -5.70 -2.13 -9.46
N THR A 95 -4.70 -2.61 -8.71
CA THR A 95 -3.44 -3.09 -9.28
C THR A 95 -3.67 -4.37 -10.08
N ALA A 96 -4.47 -5.32 -9.57
CA ALA A 96 -4.86 -6.52 -10.29
C ALA A 96 -5.59 -6.20 -11.61
N ALA A 97 -6.56 -5.27 -11.58
CA ALA A 97 -7.28 -4.85 -12.78
C ALA A 97 -6.34 -4.25 -13.84
N ARG A 98 -5.39 -3.40 -13.41
CA ARG A 98 -4.36 -2.83 -14.29
C ARG A 98 -3.43 -3.90 -14.86
N ALA A 99 -3.01 -4.87 -14.05
CA ALA A 99 -2.16 -5.98 -14.47
C ALA A 99 -2.86 -6.83 -15.55
N VAL A 100 -4.10 -7.26 -15.29
CA VAL A 100 -4.91 -8.02 -16.26
C VAL A 100 -5.07 -7.25 -17.57
N THR A 101 -5.39 -5.96 -17.50
CA THR A 101 -5.55 -5.11 -18.69
C THR A 101 -4.26 -5.08 -19.52
N LYS A 102 -3.10 -4.89 -18.86
CA LYS A 102 -1.80 -4.86 -19.53
C LYS A 102 -1.43 -6.20 -20.14
N ALA A 103 -1.66 -7.31 -19.44
CA ALA A 103 -1.34 -8.65 -19.92
C ALA A 103 -2.18 -9.03 -21.15
N VAL A 104 -3.48 -8.70 -21.13
CA VAL A 104 -4.39 -8.92 -22.28
C VAL A 104 -3.96 -8.09 -23.48
N LEU A 105 -3.64 -6.80 -23.29
CA LEU A 105 -3.17 -5.94 -24.38
C LEU A 105 -1.85 -6.41 -24.99
N ALA A 106 -0.99 -7.06 -24.19
CA ALA A 106 0.29 -7.58 -24.60
C ALA A 106 0.24 -9.06 -25.06
N ASP A 107 -0.95 -9.67 -25.14
CA ASP A 107 -1.16 -11.09 -25.48
C ASP A 107 -0.21 -12.05 -24.74
N ARG A 108 -0.09 -11.85 -23.42
CA ARG A 108 0.77 -12.66 -22.56
C ARG A 108 0.04 -13.15 -21.31
N PRO A 109 0.49 -14.26 -20.70
CA PRO A 109 0.02 -14.62 -19.38
C PRO A 109 0.43 -13.57 -18.33
N LEU A 110 -0.26 -13.60 -17.19
CA LEU A 110 0.15 -12.88 -15.99
C LEU A 110 1.49 -13.44 -15.51
N ASP A 111 2.37 -12.57 -15.03
CA ASP A 111 3.55 -13.00 -14.29
C ASP A 111 3.19 -13.43 -12.85
N GLU A 112 4.20 -13.89 -12.10
CA GLU A 112 4.02 -14.38 -10.74
C GLU A 112 3.41 -13.31 -9.81
N VAL A 113 3.90 -12.08 -9.89
CA VAL A 113 3.45 -10.97 -9.04
C VAL A 113 2.02 -10.57 -9.40
N GLU A 114 1.73 -10.46 -10.70
CA GLU A 114 0.41 -10.18 -11.23
C GLU A 114 -0.60 -11.27 -10.84
N GLY A 115 -0.18 -12.54 -10.87
CA GLY A 115 -0.95 -13.68 -10.39
C GLY A 115 -1.27 -13.59 -8.91
N CYS A 116 -0.29 -13.27 -8.05
CA CYS A 116 -0.52 -13.09 -6.62
C CYS A 116 -1.59 -12.04 -6.29
N LEU A 117 -1.63 -10.92 -7.05
CA LEU A 117 -2.63 -9.87 -6.89
C LEU A 117 -4.03 -10.34 -7.28
N VAL A 118 -4.16 -11.09 -8.38
CA VAL A 118 -5.43 -11.67 -8.82
C VAL A 118 -5.93 -12.72 -7.83
N ASP A 119 -5.05 -13.59 -7.34
CA ASP A 119 -5.38 -14.58 -6.33
C ASP A 119 -5.81 -13.93 -5.00
N ALA A 120 -5.16 -12.83 -4.61
CA ALA A 120 -5.58 -12.03 -3.47
C ALA A 120 -6.99 -11.48 -3.66
N CYS A 121 -7.33 -10.99 -4.86
CA CYS A 121 -8.69 -10.56 -5.19
C CYS A 121 -9.72 -11.69 -5.05
N ALA A 122 -9.39 -12.90 -5.52
CA ALA A 122 -10.26 -14.06 -5.37
C ALA A 122 -10.49 -14.43 -3.89
N ARG A 123 -9.44 -14.38 -3.06
CA ARG A 123 -9.55 -14.58 -1.60
C ARG A 123 -10.39 -13.50 -0.93
N MET A 124 -10.22 -12.23 -1.29
CA MET A 124 -11.03 -11.13 -0.73
C MET A 124 -12.52 -11.27 -1.05
N ALA A 125 -12.86 -11.78 -2.24
CA ALA A 125 -14.25 -12.00 -2.66
C ALA A 125 -14.90 -13.21 -1.97
N SER A 126 -14.12 -14.22 -1.57
CA SER A 126 -14.64 -15.41 -0.88
C SER A 126 -14.95 -15.17 0.60
N VAL A 127 -14.35 -14.13 1.20
CA VAL A 127 -14.70 -13.65 2.53
C VAL A 127 -16.04 -12.92 2.45
N ARG A 128 -17.13 -13.59 2.86
CA ARG A 128 -18.44 -12.94 3.01
C ARG A 128 -18.30 -11.75 3.96
N PRO A 129 -18.95 -10.59 3.70
CA PRO A 129 -19.09 -9.56 4.71
C PRO A 129 -19.76 -10.21 5.94
N GLY A 130 -19.08 -10.22 7.08
CA GLY A 130 -19.70 -10.63 8.33
C GLY A 130 -20.93 -9.77 8.55
N ALA A 131 -22.09 -10.41 8.79
CA ALA A 131 -23.30 -9.69 9.18
C ALA A 131 -22.99 -8.76 10.35
N PRO A 132 -23.57 -7.54 10.39
CA PRO A 132 -23.32 -6.61 11.48
C PRO A 132 -23.62 -7.30 12.81
N ARG A 133 -22.68 -7.23 13.75
CA ARG A 133 -22.92 -7.64 15.14
C ARG A 133 -23.94 -6.66 15.70
N GLY A 134 -25.18 -7.14 15.85
CA GLY A 134 -26.26 -6.41 16.53
C GLY A 134 -26.01 -6.26 18.02
#